data_AF-A0A0B3ANC9-F1
#
_entry.id   AF-A0A0B3ANC9-F1
#
_cell.length_a   1.000
_cell.length_b   1.000
_cell.length_c   1.000
_cell.angle_alpha   90.00
_cell.angle_beta   90.00
_cell.angle_gamma   90.00
#
_symmetry.space_group_name_H-M   'P 1'
#
loop_
_entity.id
_entity.type
_entity.pdbx_description
1 polymer ?
#
loop_
_entity_poly.entity_id
_entity_poly.type
_entity_poly.pdbx_seq_one_letter_code
_entity_poly.pdbx_strand_id
1 'polypeptide(L)'
;MGQVISVIERPVTAKGLRKEAFPNEKRVRKYIFDEEYASLGLLSSLVPFSHRQATLLYPGCGSDILFPLFYLDRLFPQVENVHYIFIDIQPCLGLIKTILDDVGVSFKEKKNSIDFYWKGKLIQVDFIRQDVFSALPTLPEFDIYFERAFRIMKDSCAQYEPFIISKLKKNGVLISDSGFSQFPLERLPVDQRLGAYGEMIIGKKK
;
A
#
# COMPACT_ATOMS: atom_id res chain seq x y z
N MET A 1 14.09 23.16 -0.50
CA MET A 1 14.52 22.42 0.70
C MET A 1 13.44 21.39 0.99
N GLY A 2 13.72 20.10 0.79
CA GLY A 2 12.72 19.05 1.08
C GLY A 2 12.47 18.99 2.59
N GLN A 3 11.22 19.10 3.02
CA GLN A 3 10.86 18.78 4.40
C GLN A 3 11.11 17.29 4.59
N VAL A 4 11.97 16.93 5.54
CA VAL A 4 12.11 15.53 5.97
C VAL A 4 11.04 15.30 7.02
N ILE A 5 10.04 14.45 6.72
CA ILE A 5 9.14 13.95 7.76
C ILE A 5 9.91 12.86 8.50
N SER A 6 10.58 13.22 9.59
CA SER A 6 11.03 12.21 10.56
C SER A 6 9.82 11.82 11.41
N VAL A 7 9.18 10.69 11.09
CA VAL A 7 8.22 10.08 12.01
C VAL A 7 9.04 9.49 13.16
N ILE A 8 8.88 10.07 14.35
CA ILE A 8 9.48 9.53 15.56
C ILE A 8 8.48 8.54 16.14
N GLU A 9 8.88 7.27 16.22
CA GLU A 9 8.06 6.25 16.86
C GLU A 9 7.79 6.64 18.32
N ARG A 10 6.53 6.57 18.73
CA ARG A 10 6.13 6.75 20.12
C ARG A 10 5.34 5.54 20.61
N PRO A 11 5.39 5.22 21.91
CA PRO A 11 4.50 4.22 22.48
C PRO A 11 3.04 4.62 22.24
N VAL A 12 2.29 3.78 21.54
CA VAL A 12 0.86 3.94 21.29
C VAL A 12 0.11 2.78 21.91
N THR A 13 -0.93 3.07 22.67
CA THR A 13 -1.85 2.05 23.21
C THR A 13 -2.95 1.76 22.19
N ALA A 14 -3.15 0.49 21.85
CA ALA A 14 -4.25 0.05 21.00
C ALA A 14 -5.61 0.39 21.65
N LYS A 15 -6.49 1.04 20.88
CA LYS A 15 -7.82 1.50 21.34
C LYS A 15 -8.97 0.62 20.85
N GLY A 16 -8.66 -0.51 20.22
CA GLY A 16 -9.65 -1.41 19.62
C GLY A 16 -10.12 -0.93 18.23
N LEU A 17 -11.18 -1.56 17.72
CA LEU A 17 -11.73 -1.22 16.41
C LEU A 17 -12.85 -0.19 16.54
N ARG A 18 -12.81 0.85 15.71
CA ARG A 18 -13.86 1.88 15.62
C ARG A 18 -14.19 2.17 14.16
N LYS A 19 -15.39 1.79 13.71
CA LYS A 19 -15.80 1.91 12.31
C LYS A 19 -16.10 3.34 11.89
N GLU A 20 -16.56 4.16 12.84
CA GLU A 20 -17.00 5.55 12.65
C GLU A 20 -15.85 6.56 12.80
N ALA A 21 -14.61 6.10 12.96
CA ALA A 21 -13.47 6.99 13.04
C ALA A 21 -13.20 7.62 11.66
N PHE A 22 -13.24 8.95 11.60
CA PHE A 22 -12.84 9.71 10.42
C PHE A 22 -11.40 10.19 10.60
N PRO A 23 -10.49 9.88 9.65
CA PRO A 23 -9.11 10.32 9.72
C PRO A 23 -9.01 11.86 9.76
N ASN A 24 -8.09 12.37 10.57
CA ASN A 24 -7.76 13.79 10.59
C ASN A 24 -7.00 14.16 9.30
N GLU A 25 -7.71 14.69 8.32
CA GLU A 25 -7.17 15.04 7.00
C GLU A 25 -5.96 15.98 7.06
N LYS A 26 -5.91 16.91 8.03
CA LYS A 26 -4.74 17.80 8.20
C LYS A 26 -3.48 17.00 8.59
N ARG A 27 -3.64 15.97 9.42
CA ARG A 27 -2.54 15.09 9.83
C ARG A 27 -2.14 14.16 8.68
N VAL A 28 -3.12 13.62 7.95
CA VAL A 28 -2.87 12.79 6.76
C VAL A 28 -2.01 13.54 5.74
N ARG A 29 -2.38 14.78 5.39
CA ARG A 29 -1.60 15.63 4.47
C ARG A 29 -0.18 15.87 4.96
N LYS A 30 0.00 16.07 6.26
CA LYS A 30 1.33 16.25 6.85
C LYS A 30 2.23 15.01 6.68
N TYR A 31 1.67 13.80 6.63
CA TYR A 31 2.45 12.57 6.40
C TYR A 31 2.71 12.25 4.92
N ILE A 32 1.84 12.70 4.02
CA ILE A 32 1.94 12.45 2.58
C ILE A 32 2.68 13.57 1.83
N PHE A 33 2.89 14.74 2.44
CA PHE A 33 3.25 16.00 1.79
C PHE A 33 2.14 16.55 0.88
N ASP A 34 2.00 17.88 0.84
CA ASP A 34 0.89 18.53 0.13
C ASP A 34 0.93 18.27 -1.39
N GLU A 35 2.12 18.23 -2.00
CA GLU A 35 2.29 17.98 -3.44
C GLU A 35 1.89 16.56 -3.85
N GLU A 36 2.35 15.54 -3.11
CA GLU A 36 1.96 14.15 -3.38
C GLU A 36 0.49 13.92 -3.01
N TYR A 37 -0.01 14.56 -1.95
CA TYR A 37 -1.43 14.47 -1.60
C TYR A 37 -2.31 15.06 -2.70
N ALA A 38 -1.90 16.17 -3.31
CA ALA A 38 -2.60 16.75 -4.45
C ALA A 38 -2.58 15.82 -5.67
N SER A 39 -1.46 15.12 -5.92
CA SER A 39 -1.34 14.18 -7.04
C SER A 39 -2.28 12.99 -6.91
N LEU A 40 -2.64 12.55 -5.69
CA LEU A 40 -3.67 11.52 -5.46
C LEU A 40 -5.04 11.88 -6.07
N GLY A 41 -5.31 13.16 -6.34
CA GLY A 41 -6.48 13.60 -7.09
C GLY A 41 -6.54 13.04 -8.52
N LEU A 42 -5.39 12.72 -9.12
CA LEU A 42 -5.30 12.14 -10.47
C LEU A 42 -5.87 10.71 -10.54
N LEU A 43 -6.05 10.04 -9.40
CA LEU A 43 -6.73 8.73 -9.34
C LEU A 43 -8.22 8.82 -9.65
N SER A 44 -8.83 10.01 -9.51
CA SER A 44 -10.29 10.18 -9.64
C SER A 44 -10.82 9.98 -11.07
N SER A 45 -9.97 10.10 -12.08
CA SER A 45 -10.33 9.87 -13.49
C SER A 45 -10.25 8.40 -13.91
N LEU A 46 -9.76 7.51 -13.03
CA LEU A 46 -9.54 6.10 -13.36
C LEU A 46 -10.80 5.28 -13.14
N VAL A 47 -11.03 4.31 -14.02
CA VAL A 47 -12.13 3.35 -13.88
C VAL A 47 -11.82 2.40 -12.71
N PRO A 48 -12.70 2.26 -11.72
CA PRO A 48 -12.46 1.37 -10.59
C PRO A 48 -12.49 -0.11 -10.98
N PHE A 49 -11.77 -0.93 -10.22
CA PHE A 49 -11.80 -2.39 -10.30
C PHE A 49 -12.87 -2.97 -9.37
N SER A 50 -13.42 -4.12 -9.77
CA SER A 50 -14.45 -4.83 -9.01
C SER A 50 -13.84 -5.95 -8.17
N HIS A 51 -13.69 -5.72 -6.86
CA HIS A 51 -13.33 -6.71 -5.85
C HIS A 51 -14.24 -6.54 -4.64
N ARG A 52 -14.65 -7.64 -3.99
CA ARG A 52 -15.38 -7.60 -2.70
C ARG A 52 -14.45 -7.77 -1.49
N GLN A 53 -13.43 -8.59 -1.68
CA GLN A 53 -12.34 -8.83 -0.75
C GLN A 53 -11.05 -8.81 -1.57
N ALA A 54 -9.94 -8.41 -0.95
CA ALA A 54 -8.65 -8.40 -1.62
C ALA A 54 -7.52 -8.70 -0.62
N THR A 55 -6.50 -9.39 -1.10
CA THR A 55 -5.18 -9.41 -0.47
C THR A 55 -4.25 -8.49 -1.25
N LEU A 56 -3.63 -7.52 -0.56
CA LEU A 56 -2.66 -6.58 -1.13
C LEU A 56 -1.27 -6.91 -0.61
N LEU A 57 -0.32 -7.15 -1.51
CA LEU A 57 1.10 -7.28 -1.19
C LEU A 57 1.79 -5.92 -1.35
N TYR A 58 2.50 -5.47 -0.30
CA TYR A 58 3.34 -4.27 -0.34
C TYR A 58 4.76 -4.57 0.17
N PRO A 59 5.70 -4.86 -0.73
CA PRO A 59 7.11 -5.06 -0.38
C PRO A 59 7.86 -3.73 -0.26
N GLY A 60 8.82 -3.66 0.68
CA GLY A 60 9.56 -2.44 0.97
C GLY A 60 8.65 -1.30 1.45
N CYS A 61 7.58 -1.66 2.17
CA CYS A 61 6.53 -0.72 2.57
C CYS A 61 7.02 0.36 3.55
N GLY A 62 8.15 0.16 4.23
CA GLY A 62 8.59 1.05 5.30
C GLY A 62 7.47 1.27 6.31
N SER A 63 7.14 2.53 6.58
CA SER A 63 6.00 2.93 7.42
C SER A 63 4.80 3.46 6.61
N ASP A 64 4.78 3.27 5.29
CA ASP A 64 3.74 3.78 4.41
C ASP A 64 2.45 2.97 4.51
N ILE A 65 1.60 3.36 5.46
CA ILE A 65 0.24 2.84 5.59
C ILE A 65 -0.79 3.67 4.84
N LEU A 66 -0.49 4.92 4.49
CA LEU A 66 -1.50 5.86 4.01
C LEU A 66 -1.69 5.79 2.50
N PHE A 67 -0.63 5.76 1.69
CA PHE A 67 -0.78 5.70 0.23
C PHE A 67 -1.61 4.49 -0.24
N PRO A 68 -1.35 3.23 0.17
CA PRO A 68 -2.16 2.11 -0.28
C PRO A 68 -3.65 2.27 0.09
N LEU A 69 -3.99 2.96 1.20
CA LEU A 69 -5.38 3.26 1.56
C LEU A 69 -6.04 4.24 0.58
N PHE A 70 -5.31 5.25 0.09
CA PHE A 70 -5.85 6.17 -0.92
C PHE A 70 -6.11 5.48 -2.27
N TYR A 71 -5.21 4.58 -2.69
CA TYR A 71 -5.42 3.78 -3.89
C TYR A 71 -6.60 2.81 -3.70
N LEU A 72 -6.71 2.19 -2.53
CA LEU A 72 -7.83 1.32 -2.19
C LEU A 72 -9.18 2.05 -2.29
N ASP A 73 -9.29 3.23 -1.67
CA ASP A 73 -10.52 4.03 -1.67
C ASP A 73 -11.01 4.36 -3.09
N ARG A 74 -10.07 4.66 -3.99
CA ARG A 74 -10.38 5.11 -5.35
C ARG A 74 -10.56 3.97 -6.33
N LEU A 75 -9.65 3.01 -6.33
CA LEU A 75 -9.60 1.95 -7.32
C LEU A 75 -10.44 0.73 -6.93
N PHE A 76 -10.80 0.58 -5.65
CA PHE A 76 -11.52 -0.59 -5.15
C PHE A 76 -12.70 -0.19 -4.23
N PRO A 77 -13.64 0.66 -4.69
CA PRO A 77 -14.67 1.23 -3.86
C PRO A 77 -15.62 0.18 -3.25
N GLN A 78 -15.78 -0.97 -3.91
CA GLN A 78 -16.65 -2.06 -3.46
C GLN A 78 -16.00 -2.99 -2.41
N VAL A 79 -14.70 -2.87 -2.16
CA VAL A 79 -14.04 -3.76 -1.21
C VAL A 79 -14.43 -3.39 0.21
N GLU A 80 -14.91 -4.36 0.98
CA GLU A 80 -15.28 -4.16 2.38
C GLU A 80 -14.18 -4.59 3.35
N ASN A 81 -13.41 -5.62 2.96
CA ASN A 81 -12.34 -6.19 3.78
C ASN A 81 -11.08 -6.36 2.94
N VAL A 82 -9.95 -5.92 3.48
CA VAL A 82 -8.65 -6.06 2.82
C VAL A 82 -7.62 -6.62 3.78
N HIS A 83 -6.84 -7.57 3.29
CA HIS A 83 -5.68 -8.08 3.98
C HIS A 83 -4.41 -7.54 3.31
N TYR A 84 -3.69 -6.71 4.03
CA TYR A 84 -2.38 -6.18 3.65
C TYR A 84 -1.28 -7.11 4.16
N ILE A 85 -0.42 -7.54 3.25
CA ILE A 85 0.83 -8.25 3.52
C ILE A 85 1.95 -7.23 3.33
N PHE A 86 2.40 -6.64 4.43
CA PHE A 86 3.47 -5.66 4.45
C PHE A 86 4.78 -6.37 4.74
N ILE A 87 5.79 -6.14 3.89
CA ILE A 87 7.11 -6.77 4.03
C ILE A 87 8.18 -5.70 4.06
N ASP A 88 9.02 -5.73 5.09
CA ASP A 88 10.19 -4.87 5.18
C ASP A 88 11.26 -5.50 6.08
N ILE A 89 12.53 -5.14 5.88
CA ILE A 89 13.63 -5.56 6.75
C ILE A 89 13.64 -4.78 8.07
N GLN A 90 13.14 -3.55 8.04
CA GLN A 90 13.05 -2.66 9.19
C GLN A 90 11.79 -2.95 10.03
N PRO A 91 11.84 -2.80 11.36
CA PRO A 91 10.69 -3.03 12.23
C PRO A 91 9.71 -1.84 12.23
N CYS A 92 9.03 -1.58 11.11
CA CYS A 92 8.25 -0.36 10.92
C CYS A 92 6.85 -0.35 11.56
N LEU A 93 6.41 -1.47 12.16
CA LEU A 93 5.06 -1.59 12.72
C LEU A 93 4.77 -0.54 13.81
N GLY A 94 5.77 -0.17 14.63
CA GLY A 94 5.61 0.88 15.65
C GLY A 94 5.37 2.27 15.06
N LEU A 95 6.06 2.59 13.95
CA LEU A 95 5.83 3.82 13.18
C LEU A 95 4.44 3.83 12.54
N ILE A 96 4.00 2.71 11.96
CA ILE A 96 2.65 2.58 11.39
C ILE A 96 1.59 2.88 12.45
N LYS A 97 1.72 2.30 13.65
CA LYS A 97 0.83 2.56 14.78
C LYS A 97 0.82 4.03 15.19
N THR A 98 2.00 4.66 15.20
CA THR A 98 2.14 6.10 15.48
C THR A 98 1.38 6.93 14.46
N ILE A 99 1.54 6.63 13.16
CA ILE A 99 0.83 7.33 12.07
C ILE A 99 -0.68 7.18 12.22
N LEU A 100 -1.17 5.96 12.44
CA LEU A 100 -2.59 5.69 12.63
C LEU A 100 -3.18 6.48 13.81
N ASP A 101 -2.50 6.50 14.97
CA ASP A 101 -2.95 7.28 16.13
C ASP A 101 -2.97 8.78 15.86
N ASP A 102 -1.92 9.31 15.21
CA ASP A 102 -1.82 10.73 14.85
C ASP A 102 -2.93 11.18 13.89
N VAL A 103 -3.35 10.31 12.97
CA VAL A 103 -4.49 10.57 12.08
C VAL A 103 -5.83 10.21 12.73
N GLY A 104 -5.87 9.78 13.99
CA GLY A 104 -7.10 9.51 14.74
C GLY A 104 -7.77 8.17 14.41
N VAL A 105 -7.04 7.23 13.81
CA VAL A 105 -7.51 5.87 13.50
C VAL A 105 -7.15 4.94 14.66
N SER A 106 -8.19 4.42 15.32
CA SER A 106 -8.03 3.37 16.33
C SER A 106 -7.77 2.01 15.67
N PHE A 107 -6.88 1.23 16.26
CA PHE A 107 -6.56 -0.12 15.82
C PHE A 107 -6.62 -1.13 16.98
N LYS A 108 -6.84 -2.39 16.62
CA LYS A 108 -6.64 -3.57 17.46
C LYS A 108 -5.29 -4.18 17.12
N GLU A 109 -4.51 -4.48 18.14
CA GLU A 109 -3.19 -5.10 17.98
C GLU A 109 -3.23 -6.61 18.21
N LYS A 110 -2.41 -7.31 17.44
CA LYS A 110 -1.98 -8.71 17.61
C LYS A 110 -0.45 -8.74 17.52
N LYS A 111 0.17 -9.90 17.77
CA LYS A 111 1.64 -10.05 17.89
C LYS A 111 2.43 -9.34 16.77
N ASN A 112 2.11 -9.62 15.51
CA ASN A 112 2.78 -9.03 14.33
C ASN A 112 1.78 -8.41 13.35
N SER A 113 0.62 -8.02 13.84
CA SER A 113 -0.44 -7.49 12.98
C SER A 113 -1.34 -6.51 13.68
N ILE A 114 -1.99 -5.69 12.87
CA ILE A 114 -3.00 -4.73 13.34
C ILE A 114 -4.23 -4.82 12.47
N ASP A 115 -5.39 -4.63 13.10
CA ASP A 115 -6.66 -4.49 12.40
C ASP A 115 -7.18 -3.07 12.68
N PHE A 116 -7.69 -2.38 11.66
CA PHE A 116 -8.33 -1.06 11.84
C PHE A 116 -9.39 -0.82 10.77
N TYR A 117 -10.24 0.19 11.00
CA TYR A 117 -11.19 0.65 9.98
C TYR A 117 -10.66 1.88 9.26
N TRP A 118 -10.82 1.91 7.95
CA TRP A 118 -10.57 3.08 7.12
C TRP A 118 -11.82 3.37 6.28
N LYS A 119 -12.51 4.47 6.55
CA LYS A 119 -13.74 4.90 5.86
C LYS A 119 -14.76 3.76 5.69
N GLY A 120 -14.98 2.99 6.76
CA GLY A 120 -15.92 1.87 6.81
C GLY A 120 -15.39 0.53 6.28
N LYS A 121 -14.21 0.49 5.67
CA LYS A 121 -13.52 -0.74 5.22
C LYS A 121 -12.68 -1.32 6.35
N LEU A 122 -12.72 -2.62 6.58
CA LEU A 122 -11.85 -3.30 7.52
C LEU A 122 -10.51 -3.62 6.85
N ILE A 123 -9.43 -3.10 7.43
CA ILE A 123 -8.06 -3.32 6.98
C ILE A 123 -7.36 -4.19 8.02
N GLN A 124 -6.80 -5.31 7.58
CA GLN A 124 -5.96 -6.19 8.37
C GLN A 124 -4.55 -6.10 7.81
N VAL A 125 -3.56 -5.76 8.63
CA VAL A 125 -2.17 -5.63 8.20
C VAL A 125 -1.34 -6.66 8.93
N ASP A 126 -0.82 -7.64 8.20
CA ASP A 126 0.25 -8.52 8.68
C ASP A 126 1.60 -7.94 8.27
N PHE A 127 2.46 -7.71 9.27
CA PHE A 127 3.80 -7.19 9.05
C PHE A 127 4.82 -8.33 9.13
N ILE A 128 5.46 -8.62 8.00
CA ILE A 128 6.50 -9.63 7.87
C ILE A 128 7.86 -8.93 7.87
N ARG A 129 8.58 -9.06 8.99
CA ARG A 129 9.94 -8.54 9.09
C ARG A 129 10.93 -9.49 8.43
N GLN A 130 11.14 -9.33 7.12
CA GLN A 130 12.02 -10.18 6.34
C GLN A 130 12.51 -9.43 5.09
N ASP A 131 13.65 -9.85 4.57
CA ASP A 131 14.05 -9.52 3.20
C ASP A 131 13.02 -10.07 2.20
N VAL A 132 12.55 -9.21 1.30
CA VAL A 132 11.49 -9.56 0.35
C VAL A 132 11.90 -10.70 -0.58
N PHE A 133 13.15 -10.75 -1.05
CA PHE A 133 13.64 -11.77 -1.96
C PHE A 133 13.64 -13.14 -1.30
N SER A 134 13.92 -13.16 0.00
CA SER A 134 13.84 -14.36 0.86
C SER A 134 12.40 -14.77 1.16
N ALA A 135 11.49 -13.81 1.24
CA ALA A 135 10.07 -14.06 1.47
C ALA A 135 9.35 -14.56 0.21
N LEU A 136 9.80 -14.19 -1.00
CA LEU A 136 9.13 -14.51 -2.27
C LEU A 136 8.58 -15.93 -2.33
N PRO A 137 9.36 -17.02 -2.11
CA PRO A 137 8.88 -18.39 -2.32
C PRO A 137 7.68 -18.77 -1.45
N THR A 138 7.54 -18.16 -0.27
CA THR A 138 6.49 -18.47 0.70
C THR A 138 5.28 -17.55 0.59
N LEU A 139 5.33 -16.53 -0.28
CA LEU A 139 4.22 -15.60 -0.43
C LEU A 139 2.97 -16.31 -0.99
N PRO A 140 1.79 -16.07 -0.39
CA PRO A 140 0.54 -16.51 -0.97
C PRO A 140 0.27 -15.74 -2.28
N GLU A 141 -0.68 -16.23 -3.06
CA GLU A 141 -1.23 -15.43 -4.16
C GLU A 141 -1.97 -14.20 -3.61
N PHE A 142 -1.95 -13.10 -4.36
CA PHE A 142 -2.56 -11.83 -3.97
C PHE A 142 -3.39 -11.23 -5.10
N ASP A 143 -4.37 -10.41 -4.74
CA ASP A 143 -5.28 -9.74 -5.67
C ASP A 143 -4.71 -8.39 -6.13
N ILE A 144 -3.94 -7.73 -5.26
CA ILE A 144 -3.35 -6.42 -5.52
C ILE A 144 -1.86 -6.50 -5.23
N TYR A 145 -1.03 -6.08 -6.19
CA TYR A 145 0.36 -5.74 -5.94
C TYR A 145 0.50 -4.22 -5.88
N PHE A 146 1.15 -3.73 -4.85
CA PHE A 146 1.41 -2.30 -4.67
C PHE A 146 2.89 -2.10 -4.35
N GLU A 147 3.57 -1.23 -5.10
CA GLU A 147 4.90 -0.75 -4.73
C GLU A 147 5.08 0.73 -5.04
N ARG A 148 5.97 1.37 -4.28
CA ARG A 148 6.44 2.74 -4.51
C ARG A 148 7.91 2.83 -4.14
N ALA A 149 8.67 3.61 -4.89
CA ALA A 149 10.10 3.87 -4.68
C ALA A 149 10.99 2.60 -4.62
N PHE A 150 10.52 1.45 -5.09
CA PHE A 150 11.15 0.15 -4.84
C PHE A 150 12.17 -0.30 -5.92
N ARG A 151 12.31 0.48 -7.01
CA ARG A 151 13.19 0.19 -8.16
C ARG A 151 14.60 -0.26 -7.76
N ILE A 152 15.26 0.50 -6.88
CA ILE A 152 16.66 0.25 -6.47
C ILE A 152 16.82 -1.16 -5.89
N MET A 153 15.80 -1.66 -5.19
CA MET A 153 15.83 -3.00 -4.60
C MET A 153 15.60 -4.07 -5.67
N LYS A 154 14.58 -3.92 -6.51
CA LYS A 154 14.22 -4.96 -7.48
C LYS A 154 15.17 -5.06 -8.68
N ASP A 155 15.85 -3.99 -9.07
CA ASP A 155 16.78 -3.98 -10.21
C ASP A 155 17.96 -4.96 -10.01
N SER A 156 18.31 -5.29 -8.76
CA SER A 156 19.31 -6.32 -8.45
C SER A 156 18.81 -7.77 -8.59
N CYS A 157 17.52 -7.98 -8.86
CA CYS A 157 16.90 -9.30 -8.96
C CYS A 157 16.03 -9.44 -10.20
N ALA A 158 16.61 -9.92 -11.31
CA ALA A 158 15.91 -10.07 -12.59
C ALA A 158 14.65 -10.96 -12.55
N GLN A 159 14.56 -11.88 -11.58
CA GLN A 159 13.42 -12.78 -11.41
C GLN A 159 12.29 -12.19 -10.57
N TYR A 160 12.48 -10.99 -10.01
CA TYR A 160 11.50 -10.37 -9.12
C TYR A 160 10.17 -10.09 -9.82
N GLU A 161 10.18 -9.35 -10.93
CA GLU A 161 8.94 -9.02 -11.64
C GLU A 161 8.22 -10.25 -12.20
N PRO A 162 8.90 -11.23 -12.85
CA PRO A 162 8.27 -12.49 -13.25
C PRO A 162 7.62 -13.22 -12.08
N PHE A 163 8.28 -13.24 -10.92
CA PHE A 163 7.74 -13.88 -9.72
C PHE A 163 6.47 -13.18 -9.23
N ILE A 164 6.49 -11.86 -9.09
CA ILE A 164 5.32 -11.08 -8.68
C ILE A 164 4.15 -11.31 -9.63
N ILE A 165 4.40 -11.28 -10.95
CA ILE A 165 3.37 -11.56 -11.95
C ILE A 165 2.85 -12.99 -11.83
N SER A 166 3.69 -13.98 -11.51
CA SER A 166 3.23 -15.36 -11.32
C SER A 166 2.28 -15.52 -10.13
N LYS A 167 2.53 -14.80 -9.02
CA LYS A 167 1.74 -14.83 -7.78
C LYS A 167 0.52 -13.90 -7.78
N LEU A 168 0.53 -12.88 -8.64
CA LEU A 168 -0.65 -12.04 -8.85
C LEU A 168 -1.76 -12.90 -9.46
N LYS A 169 -2.93 -12.95 -8.81
CA LYS A 169 -4.05 -13.76 -9.29
C LYS A 169 -4.52 -13.32 -10.68
N LYS A 170 -5.24 -14.21 -11.37
CA LYS A 170 -5.99 -13.81 -12.57
C LYS A 170 -6.96 -12.69 -12.21
N ASN A 171 -7.05 -11.65 -13.05
CA ASN A 171 -7.76 -10.41 -12.77
C ASN A 171 -7.18 -9.54 -11.64
N GLY A 172 -6.05 -9.93 -11.05
CA GLY A 172 -5.35 -9.13 -10.05
C GLY A 172 -4.80 -7.84 -10.65
N VAL A 173 -4.61 -6.84 -9.80
CA VAL A 173 -4.21 -5.49 -10.20
C VAL A 173 -2.79 -5.22 -9.73
N LEU A 174 -1.96 -4.71 -10.64
CA LEU A 174 -0.62 -4.22 -10.37
C LEU A 174 -0.66 -2.70 -10.31
N ILE A 175 -0.14 -2.13 -9.23
CA ILE A 175 0.08 -0.70 -9.02
C ILE A 175 1.56 -0.51 -8.68
N SER A 176 2.32 0.10 -9.58
CA SER A 176 3.75 0.29 -9.40
C SER A 176 4.19 1.60 -10.03
N ASP A 177 5.15 2.29 -9.41
CA ASP A 177 5.75 3.49 -9.96
C ASP A 177 6.98 3.24 -10.86
N SER A 178 7.32 1.98 -11.15
CA SER A 178 8.46 1.61 -12.02
C SER A 178 8.38 0.17 -12.58
N GLY A 179 9.11 -0.11 -13.67
CA GLY A 179 9.30 -1.50 -14.17
C GLY A 179 8.04 -2.14 -14.78
N PHE A 180 7.90 -3.48 -14.76
CA PHE A 180 6.74 -4.26 -15.26
C PHE A 180 6.24 -3.96 -16.70
N SER A 181 7.02 -3.22 -17.50
CA SER A 181 6.65 -2.77 -18.85
C SER A 181 6.52 -3.91 -19.86
N GLN A 182 7.29 -4.98 -19.66
CA GLN A 182 7.34 -6.16 -20.52
C GLN A 182 6.18 -7.14 -20.35
N PHE A 183 5.36 -7.02 -19.30
CA PHE A 183 4.29 -7.98 -19.02
C PHE A 183 2.96 -7.59 -19.70
N PRO A 184 2.15 -8.57 -20.14
CA PRO A 184 0.88 -8.33 -20.81
C PRO A 184 -0.22 -7.98 -19.79
N LEU A 185 -0.26 -6.72 -19.37
CA LEU A 185 -1.31 -6.16 -18.51
C LEU A 185 -2.35 -5.38 -19.33
N GLU A 186 -3.61 -5.46 -18.95
CA GLU A 186 -4.63 -4.50 -19.36
C GLU A 186 -4.41 -3.20 -18.58
N ARG A 187 -3.66 -2.27 -19.16
CA ARG A 187 -3.22 -1.03 -18.50
C ARG A 187 -4.30 0.05 -18.55
N LEU A 188 -4.49 0.74 -17.42
CA LEU A 188 -5.25 1.97 -17.39
C LEU A 188 -4.37 3.13 -17.88
N PRO A 189 -4.94 4.09 -18.63
CA PRO A 189 -4.23 5.33 -18.94
C PRO A 189 -4.07 6.14 -17.65
N VAL A 190 -2.85 6.19 -17.12
CA VAL A 190 -2.53 6.83 -15.83
C VAL A 190 -1.56 7.98 -16.04
N ASP A 191 -1.80 9.08 -15.32
CA ASP A 191 -0.91 10.24 -15.31
C ASP A 191 0.41 9.88 -14.61
N GLN A 192 1.52 10.09 -15.30
CA GLN A 192 2.84 9.67 -14.83
C GLN A 192 3.31 10.45 -13.59
N ARG A 193 2.71 11.62 -13.30
CA ARG A 193 2.98 12.40 -12.08
C ARG A 193 2.54 11.70 -10.79
N LEU A 194 1.79 10.60 -10.88
CA LEU A 194 1.43 9.75 -9.74
C LEU A 194 2.60 8.89 -9.25
N GLY A 195 3.59 8.60 -10.10
CA GLY A 195 4.73 7.75 -9.76
C GLY A 195 5.97 8.57 -9.42
N ALA A 196 6.75 8.13 -8.42
CA ALA A 196 7.97 8.83 -8.03
C ALA A 196 9.02 8.88 -9.15
N TYR A 197 9.06 7.85 -10.01
CA TYR A 197 9.97 7.76 -11.15
C TYR A 197 9.37 8.26 -12.47
N GLY A 198 8.11 8.71 -12.48
CA GLY A 198 7.42 9.07 -13.72
C GLY A 198 7.12 7.87 -14.63
N GLU A 199 7.09 6.66 -14.07
CA GLU A 199 6.84 5.38 -14.76
C GLU A 199 5.63 4.65 -14.17
N MET A 200 4.60 5.40 -13.74
CA MET A 200 3.43 4.84 -13.07
C MET A 200 2.68 3.85 -13.99
N ILE A 201 2.43 2.66 -13.44
CA ILE A 201 1.68 1.58 -14.06
C ILE A 201 0.56 1.18 -13.11
N ILE A 202 -0.66 1.25 -13.64
CA ILE A 202 -1.83 0.63 -13.04
C ILE A 202 -2.42 -0.29 -14.10
N GLY A 203 -2.43 -1.60 -13.84
CA GLY A 203 -2.87 -2.56 -14.85
C GLY A 203 -3.39 -3.86 -14.27
N LYS A 204 -4.31 -4.48 -14.98
CA LYS A 204 -4.95 -5.73 -14.60
C LYS A 204 -4.30 -6.92 -15.32
N LYS A 205 -4.01 -7.98 -14.60
CA LYS A 205 -3.53 -9.25 -15.16
C LYS A 205 -4.65 -9.99 -15.87
N LYS A 206 -4.40 -10.39 -17.13
CA LYS A 206 -5.32 -11.18 -17.95
C LYS A 206 -5.43 -12.63 -17.47
#